data_AF-A0A3A8FL40-F1
#
_entry.id   AF-A0A3A8FL40-F1
#
_cell.length_a   1.000
_cell.length_b   1.000
_cell.length_c   1.000
_cell.angle_alpha   90.00
_cell.angle_beta   90.00
_cell.angle_gamma   90.00
#
_symmetry.space_group_name_H-M   'P 1'
#
loop_
_entity.id
_entity.type
_entity.pdbx_description
1 polymer ?
#
loop_
_entity_poly.entity_id
_entity_poly.type
_entity_poly.pdbx_seq_one_letter_code
_entity_poly.pdbx_strand_id
1 'polypeptide(L)'
;MKNELLDQKIAKQEERLKQLKAQKQAVEAREKAKQKEQDRKDDTRRKILLGSLALKQMENEENKTKILADLNEYLTEDRDRKLFGL
;
A
#
# COMPACT_ATOMS: atom_id res chain seq x y z
N MET A 1 -15.61 38.44 38.21
CA MET A 1 -14.98 37.43 39.08
C MET A 1 -15.46 35.99 38.84
N LYS A 2 -16.70 35.59 39.14
CA LYS A 2 -17.15 34.18 38.94
C LYS A 2 -17.20 33.74 37.46
N ASN A 3 -17.65 34.61 36.56
CA ASN A 3 -17.73 34.31 35.12
C ASN A 3 -16.34 34.21 34.48
N GLU A 4 -15.41 35.10 34.80
CA GLU A 4 -14.03 35.04 34.28
C GLU A 4 -13.29 33.74 34.66
N LEU A 5 -13.54 33.20 35.86
CA LEU A 5 -13.00 31.91 36.28
C LEU A 5 -13.59 30.73 35.50
N LEU A 6 -14.86 30.83 35.08
CA LEU A 6 -15.51 29.87 34.21
C LEU A 6 -14.93 29.95 32.79
N ASP A 7 -14.75 31.16 32.26
CA ASP A 7 -14.17 31.38 30.92
C ASP A 7 -12.73 30.86 30.84
N GLN A 8 -11.90 31.07 31.87
CA GLN A 8 -10.56 30.50 31.95
C GLN A 8 -10.58 28.96 31.98
N LYS A 9 -11.53 28.35 32.69
CA LYS A 9 -11.70 26.89 32.70
C LYS A 9 -12.14 26.36 31.34
N ILE A 10 -13.06 27.05 30.67
CA ILE A 10 -13.52 26.70 29.32
C ILE A 10 -12.33 26.77 28.35
N ALA A 11 -11.58 27.88 28.32
CA ALA A 11 -10.42 28.05 27.45
C ALA A 11 -9.37 26.94 27.66
N LYS A 12 -9.08 26.58 28.91
CA LYS A 12 -8.15 25.49 29.23
C LYS A 12 -8.67 24.12 28.76
N GLN A 13 -9.98 23.89 28.85
CA GLN A 13 -10.60 22.65 28.35
C GLN A 13 -10.59 22.60 26.82
N GLU A 14 -10.83 23.71 26.13
CA GLU A 14 -10.76 23.83 24.67
C GLU A 14 -9.34 23.58 24.15
N GLU A 15 -8.33 24.17 24.81
CA GLU A 15 -6.93 23.93 24.46
C GLU A 15 -6.57 22.44 24.63
N ARG A 16 -6.98 21.84 25.76
CA ARG A 16 -6.76 20.41 26.01
C ARG A 16 -7.48 19.54 24.96
N LEU A 17 -8.70 19.91 24.57
CA LEU A 17 -9.45 19.21 23.52
C LEU A 17 -8.73 19.31 22.17
N LYS A 18 -8.19 20.48 21.83
CA LYS A 18 -7.41 20.68 20.60
C LYS A 18 -6.16 19.79 20.57
N GLN A 19 -5.41 19.73 21.68
CA GLN A 19 -4.24 18.87 21.81
C GLN A 19 -4.60 17.39 21.65
N LEU A 20 -5.68 16.92 22.30
CA LEU A 20 -6.14 15.53 22.19
C LEU A 20 -6.60 15.18 20.78
N LYS A 21 -7.29 16.09 20.09
CA LYS A 21 -7.68 15.89 18.67
C LYS A 21 -6.45 15.75 17.77
N ALA A 22 -5.44 16.59 17.97
CA ALA A 22 -4.20 16.52 17.20
C ALA A 22 -3.45 15.19 17.46
N GLN A 23 -3.39 14.73 18.71
CA GLN A 23 -2.80 13.43 19.05
C GLN A 23 -3.56 12.27 18.39
N LYS A 24 -4.90 12.28 18.42
CA LYS A 24 -5.73 11.27 17.76
C LYS A 24 -5.46 11.23 16.25
N GLN A 25 -5.42 12.39 15.59
CA GLN A 25 -5.12 12.47 14.16
C GLN A 25 -3.71 11.94 13.83
N ALA A 26 -2.72 12.23 14.67
CA ALA A 26 -1.36 11.72 14.48
C ALA A 26 -1.28 10.20 14.60
N VAL A 27 -2.00 9.60 15.55
CA VAL A 27 -2.08 8.14 15.72
C VAL A 27 -2.76 7.51 14.51
N GLU A 28 -3.92 8.02 14.09
CA GLU A 28 -4.65 7.51 12.92
C GLU A 28 -3.82 7.62 11.64
N ALA A 29 -3.10 8.73 11.44
CA ALA A 29 -2.21 8.90 10.30
C ALA A 29 -1.07 7.88 10.31
N ARG A 30 -0.49 7.61 11.49
CA ARG A 30 0.57 6.60 11.65
C ARG A 30 0.07 5.18 11.37
N GLU A 31 -1.12 4.84 11.83
CA GLU A 31 -1.75 3.54 11.56
C GLU A 31 -2.03 3.36 10.07
N LYS A 32 -2.62 4.37 9.41
CA LYS A 32 -2.82 4.36 7.96
C LYS A 32 -1.52 4.21 7.18
N ALA A 33 -0.46 4.91 7.60
CA ALA A 33 0.85 4.80 6.98
C ALA A 33 1.44 3.38 7.11
N LYS A 34 1.34 2.78 8.30
CA LYS A 34 1.77 1.39 8.53
C LYS A 34 0.97 0.40 7.68
N GLN A 35 -0.35 0.54 7.61
CA GLN A 35 -1.18 -0.33 6.80
C GLN A 35 -0.82 -0.22 5.33
N LYS A 36 -0.69 1.00 4.80
CA LYS A 36 -0.28 1.22 3.41
C LYS A 36 1.11 0.64 3.11
N GLU A 37 2.03 0.70 4.07
CA GLU A 37 3.34 0.06 3.91
C GLU A 37 3.21 -1.47 3.84
N GLN A 38 2.41 -2.06 4.73
CA GLN A 38 2.14 -3.49 4.75
C GLN A 38 1.46 -3.95 3.45
N ASP A 39 0.44 -3.23 2.99
CA ASP A 39 -0.28 -3.55 1.74
C ASP A 39 0.68 -3.57 0.54
N ARG A 40 1.62 -2.62 0.46
CA ARG A 40 2.65 -2.62 -0.60
C ARG A 40 3.60 -3.80 -0.49
N LYS A 41 4.01 -4.18 0.73
CA LYS A 41 4.88 -5.35 0.95
C LYS A 41 4.15 -6.63 0.53
N ASP A 42 2.89 -6.76 0.90
CA ASP A 42 2.08 -7.94 0.57
C ASP A 42 1.76 -8.02 -0.92
N ASP A 43 1.47 -6.90 -1.58
CA ASP A 43 1.29 -6.84 -3.04
C ASP A 43 2.59 -7.21 -3.78
N THR A 44 3.73 -6.67 -3.34
CA THR A 44 5.05 -7.03 -3.89
C THR A 44 5.31 -8.52 -3.70
N ARG A 45 5.05 -9.06 -2.51
CA ARG A 45 5.24 -10.48 -2.21
C ARG A 45 4.33 -11.36 -3.06
N ARG A 46 3.07 -10.98 -3.27
CA ARG A 46 2.11 -11.68 -4.14
C ARG A 46 2.62 -11.76 -5.57
N LYS A 47 3.09 -10.64 -6.13
CA LYS A 47 3.67 -10.58 -7.49
C LYS A 47 4.89 -11.47 -7.63
N ILE A 48 5.80 -11.46 -6.64
CA ILE A 48 6.97 -12.35 -6.62
C ILE A 48 6.56 -13.82 -6.60
N LEU A 49 5.60 -14.20 -5.75
CA LEU A 49 5.15 -15.59 -5.64
C LEU A 49 4.49 -16.07 -6.94
N LEU A 50 3.59 -15.27 -7.53
CA LEU A 50 2.98 -15.58 -8.82
C LEU A 50 4.03 -15.71 -9.92
N GLY A 51 4.99 -14.78 -9.99
CA GLY A 51 6.10 -14.86 -10.94
C GLY A 51 6.95 -16.12 -10.73
N SER A 52 7.25 -16.48 -9.49
CA SER A 52 8.01 -17.70 -9.18
C SER A 52 7.29 -18.98 -9.60
N LEU A 53 5.96 -19.02 -9.44
CA LEU A 53 5.13 -20.13 -9.90
C LEU A 53 5.11 -20.21 -11.44
N ALA A 54 4.94 -19.09 -12.12
CA ALA A 54 4.96 -19.04 -13.58
C ALA A 54 6.31 -19.54 -14.13
N LEU A 55 7.42 -19.05 -13.58
CA LEU A 55 8.76 -19.54 -13.93
C LEU A 55 8.91 -21.05 -13.72
N LYS A 56 8.35 -21.59 -12.63
CA LYS A 56 8.34 -23.03 -12.38
C LYS A 56 7.53 -23.79 -13.42
N GLN A 57 6.38 -23.26 -13.84
CA GLN A 57 5.54 -23.88 -14.88
C GLN A 57 6.22 -23.86 -16.25
N MET A 58 6.98 -22.80 -16.56
CA MET A 58 7.75 -22.67 -17.81
C MET A 58 8.92 -23.68 -17.92
N GLU A 59 9.24 -24.45 -16.88
CA GLU A 59 10.16 -25.59 -17.01
C GLU A 59 9.58 -26.69 -17.91
N ASN A 60 8.25 -26.75 -18.08
CA ASN A 60 7.58 -27.57 -19.07
C ASN A 60 7.38 -26.76 -20.37
N GLU A 61 7.87 -27.28 -21.50
CA GLU A 61 7.88 -26.54 -22.78
C GLU A 61 6.47 -26.25 -23.34
N GLU A 62 5.47 -27.11 -23.07
CA GLU A 62 4.08 -26.83 -23.48
C GLU A 62 3.52 -25.63 -22.71
N ASN A 63 3.70 -25.62 -21.39
CA ASN A 63 3.28 -24.52 -20.53
C ASN A 63 4.04 -23.23 -20.87
N LYS A 64 5.34 -23.33 -21.12
CA LYS A 64 6.17 -22.19 -21.52
C LYS A 64 5.66 -21.53 -22.79
N THR A 65 5.32 -22.33 -23.79
CA THR A 65 4.78 -21.82 -25.06
C THR A 65 3.45 -21.09 -24.83
N LYS A 66 2.55 -21.67 -24.03
CA LYS A 66 1.27 -21.04 -23.65
C LYS A 66 1.47 -19.72 -22.91
N ILE A 67 2.33 -19.71 -21.88
CA ILE A 67 2.62 -18.51 -21.09
C ILE A 67 3.25 -17.41 -21.95
N LEU A 68 4.17 -17.73 -22.86
CA LEU A 68 4.76 -16.74 -23.78
C LEU A 68 3.74 -16.18 -24.77
N ALA A 69 2.79 -16.99 -25.25
CA ALA A 69 1.71 -16.50 -26.09
C ALA A 69 0.78 -15.53 -25.33
N ASP A 70 0.41 -15.87 -24.09
CA ASP A 70 -0.38 -14.98 -23.23
C ASP A 70 0.37 -13.66 -22.94
N LEU A 71 1.68 -13.73 -22.66
CA LEU A 71 2.52 -12.55 -22.46
C LEU A 71 2.63 -11.69 -23.73
N ASN A 72 2.64 -12.32 -24.91
CA ASN A 72 2.70 -11.63 -26.20
C ASN A 72 1.43 -10.81 -26.48
N GLU A 73 0.27 -11.27 -26.00
CA GLU A 73 -1.00 -10.53 -26.09
C GLU A 73 -1.11 -9.47 -24.99
N TYR A 74 -0.66 -9.79 -23.77
CA TYR A 74 -0.81 -8.91 -22.61
C TYR A 74 0.16 -7.73 -22.60
N LEU A 75 1.42 -7.93 -23.04
CA LEU A 75 2.45 -6.89 -22.99
C LEU A 75 2.39 -5.99 -24.22
N THR A 76 2.17 -4.70 -23.97
CA THR A 76 2.11 -3.66 -25.01
C THR A 76 3.42 -2.90 -25.19
N GLU A 77 4.24 -2.80 -24.14
CA GLU A 77 5.46 -2.00 -24.13
C GLU A 77 6.66 -2.81 -24.65
N ASP A 78 7.33 -2.32 -25.70
CA ASP A 78 8.49 -2.98 -26.32
C ASP A 78 9.61 -3.32 -25.34
N ARG A 79 9.86 -2.44 -24.35
CA ARG A 79 10.86 -2.69 -23.31
C ARG A 79 10.55 -3.95 -22.52
N ASP A 80 9.28 -4.15 -22.19
CA ASP A 80 8.84 -5.24 -21.32
C ASP A 80 8.75 -6.54 -22.12
N ARG A 81 8.28 -6.47 -23.38
CA ARG A 81 8.28 -7.60 -24.34
C ARG A 81 9.67 -8.17 -24.58
N LYS A 82 10.69 -7.32 -24.72
CA LYS A 82 12.10 -7.72 -24.87
C LYS A 82 12.63 -8.57 -23.73
N LEU A 83 12.10 -8.42 -22.51
CA LEU A 83 12.50 -9.25 -21.36
C LEU A 83 12.14 -10.74 -21.56
N PHE A 84 11.19 -11.03 -22.44
CA PHE A 84 10.70 -12.38 -22.74
C PHE A 84 11.05 -12.85 -24.16
N GLY A 85 11.81 -12.05 -24.92
CA GLY A 85 12.15 -12.36 -26.31
C GLY A 85 10.97 -12.27 -27.30
N LEU A 86 9.98 -11.43 -26.97
CA LEU A 86 8.76 -11.17 -27.75
C LEU A 86 8.81 -9.84 -28.54
#